data_AF-E9BJD8-F1
#
_entry.id   AF-E9BJD8-F1
#
_cell.length_a   1.000
_cell.length_b   1.000
_cell.length_c   1.000
_cell.angle_alpha   90.00
_cell.angle_beta   90.00
_cell.angle_gamma   90.00
#
_symmetry.space_group_name_H-M   'P 1'
#
loop_
_entity.id
_entity.type
_entity.pdbx_description
1 polymer ?
#
loop_
_entity_poly.entity_id
_entity_poly.type
_entity_poly.pdbx_seq_one_letter_code
_entity_poly.pdbx_strand_id
1 'polypeptide(L)'
;MRRTLQTANNAMGGGLPIHRDTTRKPRLVTEVGTWLYKKETMQNFSKWCRERQVRAYGNVKMTSTIHFARCLRASKPIRPGQAIITSPLSACFNFLTVAKEMYDCPSTAFPLQLNWMNYNERLPFMRSACMYEFAQAGWMTRIASLEESVYTPYVHYLLEDTRGRDGISNGMGKEREEESGVLDHYLSEMATDACEDPEVFLENFFRGLACVHLRSQPIEAAAVEAFVPGTNFFKAKSSEMYVPTLVPLVDAVPQLENGSHNTVLEYYPFTDVATLRAQCDELQISFFEKGKEEPIVAQETRTARGVAQRINLESELMDPALLEGGGFFALRALEPLDVGDVLYLRRFPDVWSRAGERMMDAQVMEANRLLSRDDE
;
A
#
# COMPACT_ATOMS: atom_id res chain seq x y z
N MET A 1 -42.02 5.86 42.30
CA MET A 1 -40.55 5.97 42.23
C MET A 1 -40.09 5.73 40.80
N ARG A 2 -39.17 6.58 40.32
CA ARG A 2 -38.51 6.64 38.99
C ARG A 2 -39.21 7.49 37.91
N ARG A 3 -38.37 8.36 37.31
CA ARG A 3 -38.54 9.22 36.12
C ARG A 3 -39.28 10.54 36.38
N THR A 4 -38.77 11.74 36.06
CA THR A 4 -37.53 12.17 35.39
C THR A 4 -37.41 13.68 35.62
N LEU A 5 -36.29 14.14 36.16
CA LEU A 5 -35.80 15.51 36.02
C LEU A 5 -35.32 15.64 34.57
N GLN A 6 -36.03 16.39 33.74
CA GLN A 6 -35.61 16.71 32.38
C GLN A 6 -35.93 18.17 32.07
N THR A 7 -35.29 19.08 32.82
CA THR A 7 -35.18 20.50 32.46
C THR A 7 -33.95 21.08 33.13
N ALA A 8 -32.79 20.84 32.52
CA ALA A 8 -31.58 21.65 32.66
C ALA A 8 -30.53 21.05 31.70
N ASN A 9 -30.61 21.39 30.42
CA ASN A 9 -29.46 21.34 29.49
C ASN A 9 -29.71 22.07 28.15
N ASN A 10 -30.62 23.05 28.14
CA ASN A 10 -30.76 23.99 27.02
C ASN A 10 -30.21 25.35 27.44
N ALA A 11 -28.89 25.43 27.59
CA ALA A 11 -28.12 26.67 27.52
C ALA A 11 -26.64 26.29 27.61
N MET A 12 -25.97 26.26 26.45
CA MET A 12 -24.55 26.61 26.19
C MET A 12 -24.05 25.82 24.97
N GLY A 13 -23.89 26.52 23.84
CA GLY A 13 -23.09 26.08 22.69
C GLY A 13 -23.83 25.27 21.63
N GLY A 14 -24.60 25.94 20.77
CA GLY A 14 -25.18 25.34 19.57
C GLY A 14 -24.09 24.84 18.63
N GLY A 15 -23.92 23.53 18.55
CA GLY A 15 -23.27 22.90 17.41
C GLY A 15 -24.13 23.17 16.19
N LEU A 16 -23.56 23.85 15.18
CA LEU A 16 -24.15 23.92 13.86
C LEU A 16 -24.56 22.50 13.43
N PRO A 17 -25.77 22.29 12.88
CA PRO A 17 -26.17 20.97 12.41
C PRO A 17 -25.23 20.59 11.27
N ILE A 18 -24.23 19.76 11.57
CA ILE A 18 -23.33 19.18 10.57
C ILE A 18 -24.24 18.36 9.66
N HIS A 19 -24.48 18.88 8.45
CA HIS A 19 -25.27 18.19 7.45
C HIS A 19 -24.63 16.82 7.23
N ARG A 20 -25.38 15.74 7.44
CA ARG A 20 -24.91 14.34 7.37
C ARG A 20 -24.28 13.95 6.02
N ASP A 21 -24.38 14.83 5.04
CA ASP A 21 -23.80 14.73 3.71
C ASP A 21 -22.38 15.32 3.57
N THR A 22 -21.92 16.21 4.47
CA THR A 22 -20.56 16.78 4.40
C THR A 22 -19.47 15.82 4.92
N THR A 23 -19.83 14.83 5.74
CA THR A 23 -18.90 13.77 6.18
C THR A 23 -18.74 12.64 5.17
N ARG A 24 -19.53 12.64 4.08
CA ARG A 24 -19.40 11.64 3.02
C ARG A 24 -18.33 12.13 2.06
N LYS A 25 -17.11 11.58 2.18
CA LYS A 25 -16.11 11.69 1.12
C LYS A 25 -16.79 11.37 -0.24
N PRO A 26 -16.51 12.13 -1.30
CA PRO A 26 -16.97 11.75 -2.62
C PRO A 26 -16.50 10.32 -2.89
N ARG A 27 -17.45 9.42 -3.17
CA ARG A 27 -17.11 8.09 -3.69
C ARG A 27 -16.28 8.34 -4.94
N LEU A 28 -15.01 7.94 -4.94
CA LEU A 28 -14.19 7.91 -6.13
C LEU A 28 -14.73 6.77 -6.99
N VAL A 29 -15.78 7.06 -7.78
CA VAL A 29 -16.51 6.07 -8.59
C VAL A 29 -15.72 5.68 -9.84
N THR A 30 -14.70 6.45 -10.22
CA THR A 30 -13.85 6.15 -11.37
C THR A 30 -12.40 6.56 -11.11
N GLU A 31 -11.47 5.63 -11.33
CA GLU A 31 -10.02 5.85 -11.27
C GLU A 31 -9.53 6.66 -12.48
N VAL A 32 -10.07 7.87 -12.66
CA VAL A 32 -9.62 8.77 -13.73
C VAL A 32 -8.25 9.31 -13.33
N GLY A 33 -7.26 9.06 -14.20
CA GLY A 33 -5.89 9.48 -14.03
C GLY A 33 -5.08 9.16 -15.29
N THR A 34 -3.90 9.75 -15.38
CA THR A 34 -2.90 9.52 -16.41
C THR A 34 -1.65 8.91 -15.80
N TRP A 35 -1.05 7.97 -16.52
CA TRP A 35 0.30 7.49 -16.21
C TRP A 35 1.29 8.37 -16.96
N LEU A 36 2.03 9.20 -16.21
CA LEU A 36 2.96 10.19 -16.76
C LEU A 36 4.21 9.57 -17.39
N TYR A 37 4.40 8.25 -17.22
CA TYR A 37 5.44 7.40 -17.77
C TYR A 37 6.75 8.10 -18.13
N LYS A 38 7.78 7.90 -17.29
CA LYS A 38 9.15 8.19 -17.68
C LYS A 38 9.92 6.87 -17.82
N LYS A 39 10.56 6.70 -18.97
CA LYS A 39 11.36 5.51 -19.27
C LYS A 39 12.44 5.26 -18.22
N GLU A 40 13.10 6.32 -17.76
CA GLU A 40 14.15 6.27 -16.75
C GLU A 40 13.62 5.79 -15.39
N THR A 41 12.52 6.36 -14.90
CA THR A 41 11.86 5.90 -13.66
C THR A 41 11.54 4.41 -13.73
N MET A 42 10.97 3.95 -14.84
CA MET A 42 10.63 2.55 -15.02
C MET A 42 11.86 1.63 -15.05
N GLN A 43 12.97 2.09 -15.65
CA GLN A 43 14.24 1.35 -15.64
C GLN A 43 14.83 1.25 -14.24
N ASN A 44 14.84 2.36 -13.48
CA ASN A 44 15.32 2.42 -12.12
C ASN A 44 14.47 1.57 -11.18
N PHE A 45 13.14 1.67 -11.27
CA PHE A 45 12.20 0.82 -10.53
C PHE A 45 12.36 -0.66 -10.86
N SER A 46 12.53 -1.03 -12.14
CA SER A 46 12.76 -2.42 -12.55
C SER A 46 14.10 -2.97 -12.08
N LYS A 47 15.13 -2.12 -11.96
CA LYS A 47 16.42 -2.49 -11.36
C LYS A 47 16.26 -2.71 -9.85
N TRP A 48 15.62 -1.77 -9.17
CA TRP A 48 15.33 -1.84 -7.74
C TRP A 48 14.50 -3.09 -7.37
N CYS A 49 13.47 -3.42 -8.15
CA CYS A 49 12.68 -4.65 -7.94
C CYS A 49 13.54 -5.91 -8.00
N ARG A 50 14.48 -5.98 -8.96
CA ARG A 50 15.41 -7.12 -9.08
C ARG A 50 16.34 -7.23 -7.89
N GLU A 51 16.89 -6.11 -7.42
CA GLU A 51 17.78 -6.04 -6.26
C GLU A 51 17.06 -6.43 -4.96
N ARG A 52 15.79 -6.05 -4.83
CA ARG A 52 14.93 -6.35 -3.68
C ARG A 52 14.12 -7.64 -3.83
N GLN A 53 14.36 -8.42 -4.88
CA GLN A 53 13.64 -9.65 -5.20
C GLN A 53 12.10 -9.51 -5.22
N VAL A 54 11.59 -8.34 -5.63
CA VAL A 54 10.19 -8.19 -6.04
C VAL A 54 10.05 -8.87 -7.41
N ARG A 55 9.24 -9.93 -7.49
CA ARG A 55 9.20 -10.84 -8.64
C ARG A 55 7.79 -10.96 -9.18
N ALA A 56 7.69 -11.03 -10.51
CA ALA A 56 6.42 -11.28 -11.18
C ALA A 56 6.45 -12.53 -12.08
N TYR A 57 7.56 -13.27 -12.13
CA TYR A 57 7.75 -14.55 -12.82
C TYR A 57 7.37 -14.54 -14.31
N GLY A 58 7.45 -13.37 -14.96
CA GLY A 58 6.90 -13.15 -16.29
C GLY A 58 5.40 -13.46 -16.42
N ASN A 59 4.65 -13.42 -15.31
CA ASN A 59 3.21 -13.64 -15.21
C ASN A 59 2.39 -12.43 -15.63
N VAL A 60 2.97 -11.23 -15.59
CA VAL A 60 2.24 -9.99 -15.82
C VAL A 60 2.90 -9.06 -16.83
N LYS A 61 2.07 -8.26 -17.49
CA LYS A 61 2.45 -7.11 -18.30
C LYS A 61 1.75 -5.86 -17.75
N MET A 62 2.52 -4.80 -17.56
CA MET A 62 1.98 -3.49 -17.18
C MET A 62 1.40 -2.78 -18.40
N THR A 63 0.18 -2.28 -18.28
CA THR A 63 -0.55 -1.57 -19.34
C THR A 63 -1.37 -0.42 -18.78
N SER A 64 -1.85 0.48 -19.64
CA SER A 64 -2.92 1.42 -19.31
C SER A 64 -4.20 1.00 -20.03
N THR A 65 -5.36 1.42 -19.52
CA THR A 65 -6.66 1.21 -20.15
C THR A 65 -7.48 2.48 -20.11
N ILE A 66 -8.66 2.48 -20.73
CA ILE A 66 -9.61 3.59 -20.63
C ILE A 66 -10.11 3.85 -19.19
N HIS A 67 -9.97 2.87 -18.30
CA HIS A 67 -10.45 2.95 -16.91
C HIS A 67 -9.34 3.11 -15.89
N PHE A 68 -8.11 2.74 -16.23
CA PHE A 68 -6.98 2.67 -15.31
C PHE A 68 -5.73 3.26 -15.94
N ALA A 69 -5.17 4.28 -15.30
CA ALA A 69 -3.89 4.86 -15.71
C ALA A 69 -2.78 3.81 -15.81
N ARG A 70 -2.73 2.90 -14.83
CA ARG A 70 -1.80 1.79 -14.75
C ARG A 70 -2.51 0.57 -14.20
N CYS A 71 -2.42 -0.55 -14.91
CA CYS A 71 -2.95 -1.85 -14.50
C CYS A 71 -2.04 -2.99 -14.94
N LEU A 72 -2.21 -4.16 -14.31
CA LEU A 72 -1.52 -5.39 -14.70
C LEU A 72 -2.45 -6.34 -15.44
N ARG A 73 -1.92 -6.98 -16.48
CA ARG A 73 -2.59 -8.06 -17.21
C ARG A 73 -1.78 -9.33 -17.17
N ALA A 74 -2.43 -10.49 -17.09
CA ALA A 74 -1.77 -11.77 -17.20
C ALA A 74 -1.09 -11.91 -18.58
N SER A 75 0.18 -12.30 -18.60
CA SER A 75 0.97 -12.52 -19.83
C SER A 75 1.07 -13.99 -20.23
N LYS A 76 0.64 -14.90 -19.36
CA LYS A 76 0.52 -16.34 -19.61
C LYS A 76 -0.65 -16.89 -18.78
N PRO A 77 -1.16 -18.10 -19.07
CA PRO A 77 -2.19 -18.71 -18.25
C PRO A 77 -1.70 -18.91 -16.80
N ILE A 78 -2.54 -18.55 -15.82
CA ILE A 78 -2.25 -18.67 -14.39
C ILE A 78 -3.30 -19.56 -13.74
N ARG A 79 -2.85 -20.52 -12.93
CA ARG A 79 -3.74 -21.46 -12.23
C ARG A 79 -4.26 -20.88 -10.92
N PRO A 80 -5.42 -21.33 -10.42
CA PRO A 80 -5.87 -21.02 -9.07
C PRO A 80 -4.78 -21.35 -8.03
N GLY A 81 -4.59 -20.45 -7.06
CA GLY A 81 -3.59 -20.56 -6.00
C GLY A 81 -2.15 -20.26 -6.42
N GLN A 82 -1.86 -20.12 -7.72
CA GLN A 82 -0.52 -19.80 -8.19
C GLN A 82 -0.14 -18.36 -7.85
N ALA A 83 1.08 -18.15 -7.36
CA ALA A 83 1.62 -16.82 -7.15
C ALA A 83 1.85 -16.08 -8.48
N ILE A 84 1.29 -14.88 -8.55
CA ILE A 84 1.43 -13.94 -9.65
C ILE A 84 2.63 -13.02 -9.40
N ILE A 85 2.66 -12.42 -8.21
CA ILE A 85 3.70 -11.48 -7.77
C ILE A 85 4.11 -11.87 -6.36
N THR A 86 5.39 -11.78 -6.06
CA THR A 86 5.89 -11.84 -4.69
C THR A 86 6.74 -10.62 -4.37
N SER A 87 6.66 -10.16 -3.14
CA SER A 87 7.42 -9.01 -2.65
C SER A 87 7.88 -9.27 -1.22
N PRO A 88 9.18 -9.26 -0.93
CA PRO A 88 9.67 -9.27 0.44
C PRO A 88 9.05 -8.13 1.26
N LEU A 89 8.81 -8.39 2.54
CA LEU A 89 8.24 -7.40 3.46
C LEU A 89 9.15 -6.16 3.55
N SER A 90 10.47 -6.36 3.49
CA SER A 90 11.50 -5.32 3.45
C SER A 90 11.46 -4.41 2.20
N ALA A 91 10.72 -4.78 1.15
CA ALA A 91 10.47 -3.96 -0.03
C ALA A 91 9.13 -3.22 0.03
N CYS A 92 8.26 -3.54 0.98
CA CYS A 92 6.96 -2.88 1.13
C CYS A 92 7.12 -1.52 1.83
N PHE A 93 6.18 -0.61 1.58
CA PHE A 93 6.22 0.75 2.09
C PHE A 93 4.91 1.11 2.79
N ASN A 94 4.99 1.45 4.07
CA ASN A 94 3.86 1.86 4.90
C ASN A 94 4.28 2.92 5.91
N PHE A 95 3.34 3.38 6.73
CA PHE A 95 3.65 4.40 7.73
C PHE A 95 4.66 3.93 8.80
N LEU A 96 4.79 2.63 9.08
CA LEU A 96 5.77 2.10 10.03
C LEU A 96 7.19 2.24 9.46
N THR A 97 7.37 1.97 8.17
CA THR A 97 8.61 2.26 7.44
C THR A 97 8.94 3.75 7.53
N VAL A 98 7.97 4.63 7.29
CA VAL A 98 8.13 6.09 7.39
C VAL A 98 8.51 6.51 8.81
N ALA A 99 7.81 5.98 9.82
CA ALA A 99 8.08 6.29 11.22
C ALA A 99 9.53 5.95 11.61
N LYS A 100 10.02 4.80 11.12
CA LYS A 100 11.40 4.36 11.35
C LYS A 100 12.40 5.28 10.64
N GLU A 101 12.20 5.59 9.35
CA GLU A 101 13.09 6.50 8.62
C GLU A 101 13.13 7.90 9.26
N MET A 102 11.98 8.42 9.72
CA MET A 102 11.89 9.68 10.44
C MET A 102 12.67 9.64 11.76
N TYR A 103 12.56 8.55 12.52
CA TYR A 103 13.26 8.40 13.79
C TYR A 103 14.78 8.26 13.61
N ASP A 104 15.20 7.51 12.59
CA ASP A 104 16.61 7.26 12.28
C ASP A 104 17.29 8.47 11.58
N CYS A 105 16.52 9.41 11.04
CA CYS A 105 17.04 10.61 10.39
C CYS A 105 17.60 11.60 11.44
N PRO A 106 18.91 11.94 11.41
CA PRO A 106 19.51 12.85 12.40
C PRO A 106 19.00 14.29 12.33
N SER A 107 18.35 14.66 11.22
CA SER A 107 17.83 15.99 10.91
C SER A 107 16.31 16.00 11.01
N THR A 108 15.73 15.62 12.14
CA THR A 108 14.27 15.65 12.32
C THR A 108 13.77 17.08 12.46
N ALA A 109 13.40 17.68 11.32
CA ALA A 109 12.58 18.89 11.25
C ALA A 109 11.21 18.59 10.60
N PHE A 110 10.81 17.31 10.50
CA PHE A 110 9.48 17.00 9.95
C PHE A 110 8.41 17.72 10.78
N PRO A 111 7.59 18.59 10.17
CA PRO A 111 6.89 19.64 10.92
C PRO A 111 5.64 19.14 11.63
N LEU A 112 5.21 17.91 11.39
CA LEU A 112 4.15 17.29 12.17
C LEU A 112 4.71 16.67 13.44
N GLN A 113 4.18 17.11 14.57
CA GLN A 113 4.32 16.37 15.82
C GLN A 113 3.49 15.08 15.72
N LEU A 114 4.16 13.99 15.39
CA LEU A 114 3.51 12.70 15.20
C LEU A 114 3.10 12.11 16.55
N ASN A 115 1.78 12.03 16.76
CA ASN A 115 1.23 11.24 17.86
C ASN A 115 1.23 9.77 17.46
N TRP A 116 2.36 9.10 17.69
CA TRP A 116 2.53 7.67 17.38
C TRP A 116 1.48 6.79 18.04
N MET A 117 0.94 7.23 19.18
CA MET A 117 -0.10 6.51 19.90
C MET A 117 -1.46 6.54 19.21
N ASN A 118 -1.78 7.66 18.58
CA ASN A 118 -3.03 7.85 17.85
C ASN A 118 -2.72 8.19 16.39
N TYR A 119 -1.88 7.40 15.74
CA TYR A 119 -1.48 7.65 14.36
C TYR A 119 -2.68 7.62 13.38
N ASN A 120 -3.76 6.92 13.75
CA ASN A 120 -5.04 6.89 13.05
C ASN A 120 -5.99 8.04 13.42
N GLU A 121 -5.58 8.98 14.27
CA GLU A 121 -6.39 10.15 14.60
C GLU A 121 -6.56 11.06 13.40
N ARG A 122 -7.80 11.53 13.20
CA ARG A 122 -8.11 12.54 12.20
C ARG A 122 -7.41 13.83 12.55
N LEU A 123 -6.85 14.50 11.55
CA LEU A 123 -6.24 15.79 11.76
C LEU A 123 -7.34 16.80 12.11
N PRO A 124 -7.18 17.59 13.19
CA PRO A 124 -8.20 18.55 13.60
C PRO A 124 -8.49 19.57 12.49
N PHE A 125 -7.45 19.98 11.78
CA PHE A 125 -7.48 20.92 10.64
C PHE A 125 -7.77 20.26 9.28
N MET A 126 -7.94 18.93 9.23
CA MET A 126 -8.22 18.19 7.99
C MET A 126 -8.91 16.86 8.30
N ARG A 127 -10.23 16.90 8.44
CA ARG A 127 -11.02 15.74 8.86
C ARG A 127 -11.09 14.63 7.82
N SER A 128 -10.76 14.91 6.56
CA SER A 128 -10.61 13.89 5.52
C SER A 128 -9.35 13.03 5.66
N ALA A 129 -8.32 13.46 6.39
CA ALA A 129 -7.04 12.79 6.48
C ALA A 129 -6.67 12.45 7.92
N CYS A 130 -5.87 11.39 8.08
CA CYS A 130 -5.26 11.02 9.34
C CYS A 130 -3.80 11.42 9.43
N MET A 131 -3.29 11.42 10.66
CA MET A 131 -1.89 11.67 10.93
C MET A 131 -0.97 10.76 10.09
N TYR A 132 -1.24 9.45 10.02
CA TYR A 132 -0.39 8.55 9.23
C TYR A 132 -0.48 8.78 7.72
N GLU A 133 -1.66 9.09 7.19
CA GLU A 133 -1.87 9.32 5.76
C GLU A 133 -1.10 10.55 5.32
N PHE A 134 -1.22 11.62 6.12
CA PHE A 134 -0.57 12.89 5.89
C PHE A 134 0.95 12.78 6.05
N ALA A 135 1.41 12.10 7.10
CA ALA A 135 2.84 11.86 7.34
C ALA A 135 3.46 11.02 6.23
N GLN A 136 2.81 9.93 5.83
CA GLN A 136 3.31 9.05 4.78
C GLN A 136 3.37 9.77 3.42
N ALA A 137 2.34 10.54 3.04
CA ALA A 137 2.35 11.31 1.80
C ALA A 137 3.40 12.45 1.80
N GLY A 138 3.54 13.16 2.91
CA GLY A 138 4.59 14.17 3.09
C GLY A 138 5.99 13.56 2.94
N TRP A 139 6.22 12.43 3.60
CA TRP A 139 7.50 11.73 3.55
C TRP A 139 7.81 11.16 2.16
N MET A 140 6.81 10.64 1.45
CA MET A 140 6.99 10.23 0.04
C MET A 140 7.48 11.40 -0.81
N THR A 141 6.96 12.61 -0.58
CA THR A 141 7.39 13.78 -1.35
C THR A 141 8.84 14.14 -1.00
N ARG A 142 9.21 14.11 0.28
CA ARG A 142 10.59 14.31 0.72
C ARG A 142 11.56 13.28 0.13
N ILE A 143 11.19 12.00 0.10
CA ILE A 143 11.97 10.95 -0.56
C ILE A 143 12.16 11.27 -2.05
N ALA A 144 11.11 11.71 -2.73
CA ALA A 144 11.17 12.05 -4.15
C ALA A 144 12.05 13.29 -4.43
N SER A 145 12.13 14.25 -3.51
CA SER A 145 12.90 15.47 -3.71
C SER A 145 14.37 15.35 -3.28
N LEU A 146 14.65 14.62 -2.19
CA LEU A 146 16.00 14.49 -1.62
C LEU A 146 16.74 13.21 -2.04
N GLU A 147 16.01 12.21 -2.55
CA GLU A 147 16.53 10.92 -3.03
C GLU A 147 17.35 10.10 -2.01
N GLU A 148 17.29 10.44 -0.72
CA GLU A 148 18.13 9.84 0.33
C GLU A 148 17.65 8.46 0.83
N SER A 149 16.42 8.07 0.50
CA SER A 149 15.86 6.78 0.92
C SER A 149 16.17 5.67 -0.08
N VAL A 150 16.32 4.45 0.42
CA VAL A 150 16.37 3.24 -0.43
C VAL A 150 15.09 3.02 -1.23
N TYR A 151 13.97 3.66 -0.85
CA TYR A 151 12.69 3.57 -1.54
C TYR A 151 12.55 4.59 -2.69
N THR A 152 13.53 5.45 -2.93
CA THR A 152 13.49 6.48 -3.99
C THR A 152 12.99 5.95 -5.35
N PRO A 153 13.51 4.84 -5.91
CA PRO A 153 13.01 4.32 -7.19
C PRO A 153 11.53 3.89 -7.15
N TYR A 154 11.07 3.37 -6.02
CA TYR A 154 9.68 2.95 -5.84
C TYR A 154 8.75 4.15 -5.67
N VAL A 155 9.16 5.15 -4.90
CA VAL A 155 8.38 6.38 -4.68
C VAL A 155 8.21 7.16 -5.98
N HIS A 156 9.27 7.35 -6.77
CA HIS A 156 9.13 7.97 -8.09
C HIS A 156 8.15 7.19 -8.98
N TYR A 157 8.24 5.87 -8.99
CA TYR A 157 7.31 5.02 -9.74
C TYR A 157 5.85 5.20 -9.29
N LEU A 158 5.58 5.32 -7.98
CA LEU A 158 4.24 5.56 -7.46
C LEU A 158 3.68 6.92 -7.89
N LEU A 159 4.52 7.97 -7.86
CA LEU A 159 4.15 9.35 -8.17
C LEU A 159 3.94 9.64 -9.67
N GLU A 160 4.27 8.70 -10.57
CA GLU A 160 3.93 8.82 -12.00
C GLU A 160 2.46 8.52 -12.31
N ASP A 161 1.76 7.84 -11.41
CA ASP A 161 0.37 7.49 -11.58
C ASP A 161 -0.49 8.52 -10.83
N THR A 162 -1.34 9.21 -11.57
CA THR A 162 -2.16 10.33 -11.04
C THR A 162 -3.57 9.92 -10.64
N ARG A 163 -3.92 8.62 -10.68
CA ARG A 163 -5.25 8.13 -10.27
C ARG A 163 -5.62 8.66 -8.89
N GLY A 164 -6.79 9.32 -8.80
CA GLY A 164 -7.36 9.83 -7.54
C GLY A 164 -6.82 11.16 -7.05
N ARG A 165 -5.73 11.69 -7.65
CA ARG A 165 -5.09 12.95 -7.25
C ARG A 165 -6.07 14.12 -7.25
N ASP A 166 -6.80 14.31 -8.34
CA ASP A 166 -7.76 15.42 -8.47
C ASP A 166 -8.93 15.30 -7.49
N GLY A 167 -9.42 14.08 -7.27
CA GLY A 167 -10.51 13.84 -6.32
C GLY A 167 -10.11 14.18 -4.88
N ILE A 168 -8.88 13.82 -4.49
CA ILE A 168 -8.34 14.15 -3.16
C ILE A 168 -8.09 15.65 -3.04
N SER A 169 -7.42 16.25 -4.02
CA SER A 169 -7.14 17.69 -4.04
C SER A 169 -8.42 18.53 -3.94
N ASN A 170 -9.44 18.21 -4.75
CA ASN A 170 -10.75 18.87 -4.69
C ASN A 170 -11.49 18.61 -3.37
N GLY A 171 -11.35 17.41 -2.80
CA GLY A 171 -11.95 17.07 -1.50
C GLY A 171 -11.35 17.90 -0.37
N MET A 172 -10.02 17.95 -0.29
CA MET A 172 -9.29 18.75 0.70
C MET A 172 -9.51 20.26 0.49
N GLY A 173 -9.62 20.72 -0.76
CA GLY A 173 -9.92 22.11 -1.07
C GLY A 173 -11.25 22.59 -0.47
N LYS A 174 -12.27 21.73 -0.43
CA LYS A 174 -13.57 22.05 0.21
C LYS A 174 -13.49 22.12 1.73
N GLU A 175 -12.66 21.28 2.36
CA GLU A 175 -12.46 21.31 3.82
C GLU A 175 -11.60 22.49 4.28
N ARG A 176 -10.67 22.94 3.41
CA ARG A 176 -9.76 24.05 3.67
C ARG A 176 -10.48 25.39 3.91
N GLU A 177 -11.67 25.58 3.36
CA GLU A 177 -12.47 26.80 3.54
C GLU A 177 -12.93 27.02 5.01
N GLU A 178 -12.84 25.99 5.88
CA GLU A 178 -13.35 26.03 7.26
C GLU A 178 -12.28 26.41 8.33
N GLU A 179 -10.98 26.14 8.12
CA GLU A 179 -9.90 26.35 9.12
C GLU A 179 -8.54 26.77 8.49
N SER A 180 -8.53 27.76 7.59
CA SER A 180 -7.53 27.89 6.52
C SER A 180 -6.06 28.28 6.87
N GLY A 181 -5.65 28.42 8.12
CA GLY A 181 -4.29 28.89 8.45
C GLY A 181 -3.28 27.77 8.80
N VAL A 182 -3.76 26.75 9.53
CA VAL A 182 -2.89 25.73 10.14
C VAL A 182 -2.43 24.70 9.11
N LEU A 183 -3.34 24.30 8.21
CA LEU A 183 -3.02 23.36 7.14
C LEU A 183 -1.92 23.90 6.22
N ASP A 184 -2.08 25.15 5.76
CA ASP A 184 -1.13 25.80 4.85
C ASP A 184 0.25 25.92 5.48
N HIS A 185 0.30 26.22 6.79
CA HIS A 185 1.54 26.23 7.55
C HIS A 185 2.22 24.85 7.51
N TYR A 186 1.53 23.76 7.88
CA TYR A 186 2.14 22.42 7.85
C TYR A 186 2.61 21.99 6.46
N LEU A 187 1.82 22.27 5.42
CA LEU A 187 2.19 21.94 4.04
C LEU A 187 3.42 22.76 3.59
N SER A 188 3.49 24.04 3.95
CA SER A 188 4.64 24.91 3.65
C SER A 188 5.91 24.46 4.35
N GLU A 189 5.81 24.08 5.62
CA GLU A 189 6.96 23.56 6.38
C GLU A 189 7.43 22.22 5.79
N MET A 190 6.51 21.35 5.34
CA MET A 190 6.88 20.08 4.70
C MET A 190 7.55 20.30 3.35
N ALA A 191 7.06 21.25 2.56
CA ALA A 191 7.71 21.63 1.30
C ALA A 191 9.14 22.13 1.55
N THR A 192 9.32 22.92 2.61
CA THR A 192 10.63 23.43 3.03
C THR A 192 11.56 22.30 3.46
N ASP A 193 11.09 21.36 4.29
CA ASP A 193 11.84 20.17 4.72
C ASP A 193 12.20 19.25 3.54
N ALA A 194 11.33 19.16 2.54
CA ALA A 194 11.58 18.44 1.29
C ALA A 194 12.51 19.18 0.31
N CYS A 195 12.91 20.43 0.61
CA CYS A 195 13.63 21.32 -0.32
C CYS A 195 12.92 21.45 -1.69
N GLU A 196 11.60 21.47 -1.69
CA GLU A 196 10.78 21.43 -2.91
C GLU A 196 9.96 22.70 -3.09
N ASP A 197 9.73 23.09 -4.34
CA ASP A 197 8.80 24.18 -4.64
C ASP A 197 7.39 23.82 -4.12
N PRO A 198 6.67 24.73 -3.44
CA PRO A 198 5.37 24.42 -2.86
C PRO A 198 4.35 23.86 -3.87
N GLU A 199 4.35 24.29 -5.12
CA GLU A 199 3.42 23.78 -6.13
C GLU A 199 3.76 22.34 -6.51
N VAL A 200 5.05 22.05 -6.70
CA VAL A 200 5.55 20.70 -7.00
C VAL A 200 5.36 19.76 -5.81
N PHE A 201 5.57 20.28 -4.60
CA PHE A 201 5.31 19.55 -3.36
C PHE A 201 3.83 19.15 -3.27
N LEU A 202 2.90 20.09 -3.44
CA LEU A 202 1.47 19.81 -3.36
C LEU A 202 1.02 18.79 -4.40
N GLU A 203 1.52 18.92 -5.64
CA GLU A 203 1.29 17.97 -6.73
C GLU A 203 1.65 16.53 -6.30
N ASN A 204 2.86 16.33 -5.76
CA ASN A 204 3.34 15.03 -5.30
C ASN A 204 2.65 14.57 -4.02
N PHE A 205 2.35 15.47 -3.10
CA PHE A 205 1.65 15.19 -1.85
C PHE A 205 0.25 14.62 -2.12
N PHE A 206 -0.53 15.25 -3.01
CA PHE A 206 -1.86 14.74 -3.38
C PHE A 206 -1.79 13.40 -4.11
N ARG A 207 -0.76 13.17 -4.94
CA ARG A 207 -0.51 11.85 -5.55
C ARG A 207 -0.14 10.81 -4.50
N GLY A 208 0.67 11.17 -3.50
CA GLY A 208 1.02 10.33 -2.36
C GLY A 208 -0.21 9.91 -1.56
N LEU A 209 -1.09 10.85 -1.20
CA LEU A 209 -2.37 10.54 -0.56
C LEU A 209 -3.23 9.61 -1.42
N ALA A 210 -3.25 9.83 -2.74
CA ALA A 210 -3.99 8.95 -3.66
C ALA A 210 -3.42 7.53 -3.69
N CYS A 211 -2.10 7.37 -3.62
CA CYS A 211 -1.47 6.06 -3.47
C CYS A 211 -1.95 5.38 -2.19
N VAL A 212 -1.85 6.08 -1.05
CA VAL A 212 -2.24 5.54 0.26
C VAL A 212 -3.72 5.14 0.26
N HIS A 213 -4.62 5.91 -0.34
CA HIS A 213 -6.05 5.61 -0.32
C HIS A 213 -6.52 4.56 -1.33
N LEU A 214 -5.90 4.49 -2.51
CA LEU A 214 -6.42 3.71 -3.64
C LEU A 214 -5.60 2.46 -3.96
N ARG A 215 -4.38 2.38 -3.44
CA ARG A 215 -3.40 1.35 -3.86
C ARG A 215 -2.85 0.54 -2.71
N SER A 216 -2.95 1.05 -1.48
CA SER A 216 -2.53 0.30 -0.32
C SER A 216 -3.49 -0.86 -0.02
N GLN A 217 -2.98 -1.88 0.67
CA GLN A 217 -3.75 -3.00 1.18
C GLN A 217 -3.56 -3.09 2.70
N PRO A 218 -4.60 -3.42 3.47
CA PRO A 218 -4.41 -3.80 4.86
C PRO A 218 -3.56 -5.07 4.92
N ILE A 219 -2.71 -5.16 5.94
CA ILE A 219 -1.83 -6.31 6.17
C ILE A 219 -2.23 -7.06 7.44
N GLU A 220 -1.86 -8.34 7.49
CA GLU A 220 -2.12 -9.23 8.61
C GLU A 220 -1.31 -8.83 9.84
N ALA A 221 -1.83 -9.12 11.04
CA ALA A 221 -1.17 -8.78 12.29
C ALA A 221 0.25 -9.35 12.39
N ALA A 222 0.49 -10.56 11.86
CA ALA A 222 1.82 -11.17 11.81
C ALA A 222 2.81 -10.34 10.98
N ALA A 223 2.36 -9.72 9.89
CA ALA A 223 3.19 -8.81 9.09
C ALA A 223 3.46 -7.50 9.85
N VAL A 224 2.47 -6.98 10.59
CA VAL A 224 2.65 -5.79 11.44
C VAL A 224 3.70 -6.05 12.52
N GLU A 225 3.68 -7.22 13.17
CA GLU A 225 4.67 -7.59 14.20
C GLU A 225 6.10 -7.56 13.65
N ALA A 226 6.30 -8.03 12.41
CA ALA A 226 7.58 -7.99 11.71
C ALA A 226 8.10 -6.56 11.43
N PHE A 227 7.22 -5.56 11.37
CA PHE A 227 7.62 -4.15 11.20
C PHE A 227 7.98 -3.45 12.52
N VAL A 228 7.57 -4.00 13.68
CA VAL A 228 7.69 -3.35 14.99
C VAL A 228 8.62 -4.10 15.98
N PRO A 229 9.56 -5.01 15.57
CA PRO A 229 10.21 -5.91 16.51
C PRO A 229 11.01 -5.16 17.57
N GLY A 230 10.71 -5.43 18.84
CA GLY A 230 11.44 -4.89 20.00
C GLY A 230 11.25 -3.39 20.26
N THR A 231 10.31 -2.72 19.57
CA THR A 231 10.07 -1.28 19.78
C THR A 231 8.87 -1.04 20.70
N ASN A 232 9.04 -0.22 21.74
CA ASN A 232 7.94 0.30 22.58
C ASN A 232 7.25 1.52 21.93
N PHE A 233 7.43 1.68 20.61
CA PHE A 233 7.10 2.89 19.89
C PHE A 233 5.58 3.10 19.78
N PHE A 234 4.84 2.01 19.69
CA PHE A 234 3.38 1.97 19.70
C PHE A 234 2.90 1.21 20.94
N LYS A 235 1.89 1.72 21.68
CA LYS A 235 1.20 0.92 22.74
C LYS A 235 0.01 0.12 22.22
N ALA A 236 -0.42 0.33 20.97
CA ALA A 236 -1.44 -0.49 20.33
C ALA A 236 -0.86 -1.88 20.02
N LYS A 237 -1.67 -2.93 20.19
CA LYS A 237 -1.26 -4.29 19.80
C LYS A 237 -1.26 -4.41 18.27
N SER A 238 -0.38 -5.24 17.72
CA SER A 238 -0.33 -5.57 16.28
C SER A 238 -1.69 -5.91 15.69
N SER A 239 -2.49 -6.71 16.40
CA SER A 239 -3.84 -7.13 16.01
C SER A 239 -4.86 -5.99 15.92
N GLU A 240 -4.57 -4.86 16.55
CA GLU A 240 -5.42 -3.66 16.61
C GLU A 240 -4.88 -2.55 15.70
N MET A 241 -3.75 -2.77 15.03
CA MET A 241 -3.14 -1.77 14.16
C MET A 241 -3.69 -1.89 12.74
N TYR A 242 -4.23 -0.79 12.24
CA TYR A 242 -4.50 -0.61 10.81
C TYR A 242 -3.24 -0.04 10.15
N VAL A 243 -2.60 -0.81 9.25
CA VAL A 243 -1.34 -0.43 8.58
C VAL A 243 -1.50 -0.59 7.06
N PRO A 244 -2.08 0.39 6.37
CA PRO A 244 -2.19 0.34 4.92
C PRO A 244 -0.80 0.30 4.29
N THR A 245 -0.55 -0.74 3.48
CA THR A 245 0.78 -1.02 2.93
C THR A 245 0.76 -0.98 1.42
N LEU A 246 1.69 -0.23 0.85
CA LEU A 246 1.99 -0.21 -0.57
C LEU A 246 2.96 -1.35 -0.87
N VAL A 247 2.51 -2.31 -1.67
CA VAL A 247 3.29 -3.48 -2.07
C VAL A 247 3.73 -3.29 -3.52
N PRO A 248 5.04 -3.25 -3.81
CA PRO A 248 5.57 -3.01 -5.15
C PRO A 248 4.95 -3.94 -6.21
N LEU A 249 4.63 -3.37 -7.37
CA LEU A 249 3.88 -3.99 -8.49
C LEU A 249 2.41 -4.30 -8.17
N VAL A 250 2.11 -4.78 -6.97
CA VAL A 250 0.72 -5.03 -6.53
C VAL A 250 -0.07 -3.72 -6.44
N ASP A 251 0.57 -2.58 -6.14
CA ASP A 251 -0.03 -1.24 -6.17
C ASP A 251 -0.58 -0.83 -7.55
N ALA A 252 -0.15 -1.52 -8.62
CA ALA A 252 -0.69 -1.33 -9.95
C ALA A 252 -1.95 -2.16 -10.21
N VAL A 253 -2.35 -3.09 -9.34
CA VAL A 253 -3.57 -3.89 -9.50
C VAL A 253 -4.78 -3.06 -9.04
N PRO A 254 -5.75 -2.75 -9.93
CA PRO A 254 -6.96 -2.02 -9.53
C PRO A 254 -7.75 -2.72 -8.45
N GLN A 255 -8.40 -1.94 -7.57
CA GLN A 255 -9.16 -2.46 -6.44
C GLN A 255 -10.67 -2.32 -6.67
N LEU A 256 -11.42 -3.40 -6.51
CA LEU A 256 -12.87 -3.44 -6.75
C LEU A 256 -13.67 -3.60 -5.45
N GLU A 257 -14.71 -2.78 -5.26
CA GLU A 257 -15.61 -2.82 -4.09
C GLU A 257 -16.71 -3.88 -4.21
N ASN A 258 -17.09 -4.23 -5.44
CA ASN A 258 -18.21 -5.13 -5.75
C ASN A 258 -17.90 -6.62 -5.48
N GLY A 259 -16.70 -6.93 -5.00
CA GLY A 259 -16.27 -8.29 -4.72
C GLY A 259 -15.87 -9.10 -5.95
N SER A 260 -15.92 -8.58 -7.18
CA SER A 260 -15.54 -9.30 -8.40
C SER A 260 -14.03 -9.28 -8.67
N HIS A 261 -13.24 -9.48 -7.61
CA HIS A 261 -11.78 -9.55 -7.67
C HIS A 261 -11.34 -10.98 -7.99
N ASN A 262 -10.27 -11.11 -8.76
CA ASN A 262 -9.75 -12.40 -9.23
C ASN A 262 -8.37 -12.74 -8.63
N THR A 263 -7.86 -11.87 -7.75
CA THR A 263 -6.60 -12.06 -7.04
C THR A 263 -6.73 -11.74 -5.55
N VAL A 264 -5.88 -12.35 -4.73
CA VAL A 264 -5.78 -12.09 -3.29
C VAL A 264 -4.33 -11.84 -2.90
N LEU A 265 -4.11 -10.92 -1.97
CA LEU A 265 -2.79 -10.65 -1.39
C LEU A 265 -2.73 -11.31 -0.01
N GLU A 266 -1.70 -12.09 0.24
CA GLU A 266 -1.50 -12.82 1.49
C GLU A 266 -0.05 -12.72 1.96
N TYR A 267 0.14 -12.72 3.27
CA TYR A 267 1.46 -12.72 3.91
C TYR A 267 1.96 -14.12 4.27
N TYR A 268 3.24 -14.38 3.98
CA TYR A 268 3.95 -15.62 4.24
C TYR A 268 5.14 -15.34 5.17
N PRO A 269 5.06 -15.74 6.45
CA PRO A 269 6.14 -15.52 7.40
C PRO A 269 7.34 -16.42 7.08
N PHE A 270 8.55 -15.88 7.23
CA PHE A 270 9.78 -16.63 7.03
C PHE A 270 10.40 -17.03 8.37
N THR A 271 10.60 -18.33 8.56
CA THR A 271 11.24 -18.92 9.75
C THR A 271 12.56 -19.59 9.38
N ASP A 272 12.55 -20.40 8.32
CA ASP A 272 13.71 -21.10 7.81
C ASP A 272 13.55 -21.45 6.32
N VAL A 273 14.64 -21.93 5.71
CA VAL A 273 14.68 -22.29 4.28
C VAL A 273 13.76 -23.48 3.97
N ALA A 274 13.50 -24.38 4.92
CA ALA A 274 12.59 -25.51 4.68
C ALA A 274 11.13 -25.04 4.55
N THR A 275 10.74 -24.11 5.41
CA THR A 275 9.43 -23.44 5.38
C THR A 275 9.27 -22.63 4.10
N LEU A 276 10.31 -21.91 3.67
CA LEU A 276 10.30 -21.18 2.40
C LEU A 276 10.06 -22.11 1.20
N ARG A 277 10.71 -23.29 1.15
CA ARG A 277 10.47 -24.27 0.08
C ARG A 277 9.01 -24.73 0.07
N ALA A 278 8.47 -25.08 1.23
CA ALA A 278 7.07 -25.50 1.35
C ALA A 278 6.10 -24.40 0.91
N GLN A 279 6.38 -23.14 1.23
CA GLN A 279 5.61 -22.00 0.76
C GLN A 279 5.73 -21.82 -0.76
N CYS A 280 6.92 -21.98 -1.35
CA CYS A 280 7.07 -21.94 -2.81
C CYS A 280 6.27 -23.06 -3.50
N ASP A 281 6.24 -24.27 -2.93
CA ASP A 281 5.44 -25.39 -3.43
C ASP A 281 3.93 -25.08 -3.35
N GLU A 282 3.47 -24.57 -2.20
CA GLU A 282 2.07 -24.15 -2.00
C GLU A 282 1.65 -23.07 -3.01
N LEU A 283 2.54 -22.11 -3.27
CA LEU A 283 2.37 -21.01 -4.20
C LEU A 283 2.57 -21.42 -5.67
N GLN A 284 2.91 -22.69 -5.94
CA GLN A 284 3.21 -23.21 -7.27
C GLN A 284 4.31 -22.39 -7.98
N ILE A 285 5.29 -21.90 -7.23
CA ILE A 285 6.44 -21.15 -7.74
C ILE A 285 7.51 -22.16 -8.13
N SER A 286 7.88 -22.20 -9.42
CA SER A 286 9.06 -22.96 -9.83
C SER A 286 10.33 -22.26 -9.34
N PHE A 287 11.12 -22.95 -8.52
CA PHE A 287 12.37 -22.44 -7.98
C PHE A 287 13.58 -23.37 -8.22
N PHE A 288 14.78 -22.82 -8.12
CA PHE A 288 16.04 -23.56 -8.03
C PHE A 288 16.95 -22.97 -6.96
N GLU A 289 17.73 -23.81 -6.29
CA GLU A 289 18.75 -23.35 -5.33
C GLU A 289 20.10 -23.09 -6.01
N LYS A 290 20.56 -21.84 -5.93
CA LYS A 290 21.85 -21.42 -6.50
C LYS A 290 22.99 -22.25 -5.90
N GLY A 291 23.76 -22.89 -6.79
CA GLY A 291 24.89 -23.73 -6.41
C GLY A 291 24.53 -25.17 -6.01
N LYS A 292 23.24 -25.54 -6.01
CA LYS A 292 22.79 -26.92 -5.77
C LYS A 292 22.06 -27.52 -6.96
N GLU A 293 21.28 -26.72 -7.67
CA GLU A 293 20.42 -27.16 -8.77
C GLU A 293 20.75 -26.41 -10.06
N GLU A 294 20.40 -27.01 -11.20
CA GLU A 294 20.56 -26.34 -12.50
C GLU A 294 19.56 -25.17 -12.63
N PRO A 295 20.02 -24.00 -13.09
CA PRO A 295 19.13 -22.85 -13.25
C PRO A 295 18.01 -23.11 -14.26
N ILE A 296 16.82 -22.60 -13.96
CA ILE A 296 15.69 -22.70 -14.88
C ILE A 296 15.93 -21.80 -16.10
N VAL A 297 16.02 -22.40 -17.28
CA VAL A 297 16.19 -21.70 -18.56
C VAL A 297 14.86 -21.12 -19.01
N ALA A 298 14.76 -19.80 -19.06
CA ALA A 298 13.56 -19.07 -19.49
C ALA A 298 13.42 -19.04 -21.01
N GLN A 299 14.53 -18.97 -21.73
CA GLN A 299 14.54 -18.88 -23.19
C GLN A 299 15.86 -19.37 -23.76
N GLU A 300 15.79 -20.16 -24.83
CA GLU A 300 16.96 -20.52 -25.64
C GLU A 300 16.91 -19.78 -26.96
N THR A 301 17.98 -19.03 -27.27
CA THR A 301 18.12 -18.35 -28.56
C THR A 301 19.30 -18.94 -29.31
N ARG A 302 19.03 -19.53 -30.49
CA ARG A 302 20.11 -19.95 -31.38
C ARG A 302 20.76 -18.71 -32.00
N THR A 303 22.02 -18.50 -31.67
CA THR A 303 22.86 -17.45 -32.24
C THR A 303 23.92 -18.06 -33.15
N ALA A 304 24.57 -17.24 -33.99
CA ALA A 304 25.67 -17.68 -34.85
C ALA A 304 26.88 -18.27 -34.08
N ARG A 305 26.92 -18.11 -32.74
CA ARG A 305 27.98 -18.61 -31.85
C ARG A 305 27.55 -19.77 -30.95
N GLY A 306 26.33 -20.30 -31.13
CA GLY A 306 25.76 -21.38 -30.31
C GLY A 306 24.40 -21.03 -29.70
N VAL A 307 23.92 -21.88 -28.77
CA VAL A 307 22.67 -21.63 -28.04
C VAL A 307 22.95 -20.68 -26.87
N ALA A 308 22.41 -19.46 -26.94
CA ALA A 308 22.41 -18.53 -25.82
C ALA A 308 21.18 -18.81 -24.94
N GLN A 309 21.42 -19.26 -23.71
CA GLN A 309 20.38 -19.51 -22.72
C GLN A 309 20.17 -18.27 -21.85
N ARG A 310 18.93 -17.83 -21.70
CA ARG A 310 18.53 -16.78 -20.75
C ARG A 310 17.97 -17.45 -19.51
N ILE A 311 18.67 -17.32 -18.40
CA ILE A 311 18.27 -17.88 -17.09
C ILE A 311 17.13 -17.05 -16.50
N ASN A 312 16.11 -17.71 -15.95
CA ASN A 312 15.07 -17.04 -15.18
C ASN A 312 15.55 -16.81 -13.74
N LEU A 313 16.23 -15.68 -13.50
CA LEU A 313 16.71 -15.32 -12.16
C LEU A 313 15.57 -15.13 -11.14
N GLU A 314 14.34 -14.87 -11.59
CA GLU A 314 13.18 -14.76 -10.70
C GLU A 314 12.76 -16.11 -10.11
N SER A 315 13.25 -17.22 -10.70
CA SER A 315 13.11 -18.57 -10.18
C SER A 315 14.25 -19.01 -9.26
N GLU A 316 15.27 -18.19 -8.99
CA GLU A 316 16.23 -18.52 -7.93
C GLU A 316 15.51 -18.48 -6.58
N LEU A 317 15.70 -19.42 -5.66
CA LEU A 317 15.07 -19.36 -4.33
C LEU A 317 15.33 -17.99 -3.67
N MET A 318 14.33 -17.39 -3.01
CA MET A 318 14.50 -16.08 -2.39
C MET A 318 15.64 -16.08 -1.38
N ASP A 319 16.37 -14.96 -1.31
CA ASP A 319 17.49 -14.80 -0.40
C ASP A 319 16.94 -14.69 1.04
N PRO A 320 17.30 -15.63 1.95
CA PRO A 320 16.89 -15.58 3.34
C PRO A 320 17.18 -14.24 4.03
N ALA A 321 18.27 -13.56 3.66
CA ALA A 321 18.65 -12.29 4.26
C ALA A 321 17.64 -11.15 3.98
N LEU A 322 16.88 -11.24 2.88
CA LEU A 322 15.83 -10.27 2.55
C LEU A 322 14.49 -10.58 3.25
N LEU A 323 14.35 -11.80 3.75
CA LEU A 323 13.15 -12.32 4.42
C LEU A 323 13.29 -12.35 5.95
N GLU A 324 14.52 -12.32 6.47
CA GLU A 324 14.83 -12.37 7.90
C GLU A 324 14.10 -11.25 8.67
N GLY A 325 13.49 -11.63 9.80
CA GLY A 325 12.71 -10.71 10.64
C GLY A 325 11.27 -10.47 10.17
N GLY A 326 10.84 -11.08 9.05
CA GLY A 326 9.47 -10.98 8.58
C GLY A 326 9.08 -12.11 7.64
N GLY A 327 9.21 -11.88 6.33
CA GLY A 327 8.73 -12.79 5.30
C GLY A 327 8.45 -12.06 3.98
N PHE A 328 7.46 -12.51 3.22
CA PHE A 328 7.07 -11.88 1.96
C PHE A 328 5.55 -11.90 1.77
N PHE A 329 5.07 -11.01 0.92
CA PHE A 329 3.70 -11.01 0.43
C PHE A 329 3.62 -11.72 -0.92
N ALA A 330 2.53 -12.44 -1.17
CA ALA A 330 2.23 -13.03 -2.46
C ALA A 330 0.85 -12.58 -2.94
N LEU A 331 0.79 -12.04 -4.16
CA LEU A 331 -0.45 -11.89 -4.90
C LEU A 331 -0.74 -13.20 -5.63
N ARG A 332 -1.87 -13.84 -5.35
CA ARG A 332 -2.26 -15.15 -5.91
C ARG A 332 -3.52 -15.03 -6.74
N ALA A 333 -3.67 -15.91 -7.73
CA ALA A 333 -4.91 -16.03 -8.48
C ALA A 333 -5.97 -16.80 -7.66
N LEU A 334 -7.19 -16.28 -7.57
CA LEU A 334 -8.33 -16.96 -6.94
C LEU A 334 -9.02 -17.94 -7.90
N GLU A 335 -8.96 -17.64 -9.19
CA GLU A 335 -9.57 -18.39 -10.28
C GLU A 335 -8.56 -18.52 -11.44
N PRO A 336 -8.81 -19.38 -12.44
CA PRO A 336 -7.96 -19.45 -13.62
C PRO A 336 -7.94 -18.10 -14.35
N LEU A 337 -6.75 -17.64 -14.76
CA LEU A 337 -6.59 -16.41 -15.53
C LEU A 337 -5.99 -16.72 -16.90
N ASP A 338 -6.59 -16.17 -17.95
CA ASP A 338 -6.14 -16.29 -19.32
C ASP A 338 -5.24 -15.12 -19.73
N VAL A 339 -4.52 -15.29 -20.84
CA VAL A 339 -3.65 -14.25 -21.39
C VAL A 339 -4.45 -13.00 -21.72
N GLY A 340 -4.07 -11.87 -21.13
CA GLY A 340 -4.69 -10.58 -21.33
C GLY A 340 -5.70 -10.20 -20.25
N ASP A 341 -6.07 -11.10 -19.35
CA ASP A 341 -6.98 -10.80 -18.24
C ASP A 341 -6.40 -9.73 -17.33
N VAL A 342 -7.24 -8.76 -16.95
CA VAL A 342 -6.86 -7.70 -16.00
C VAL A 342 -6.91 -8.30 -14.60
N LEU A 343 -5.87 -8.02 -13.81
CA LEU A 343 -5.85 -8.40 -12.41
C LEU A 343 -6.68 -7.42 -11.60
N TYR A 344 -7.43 -7.92 -10.63
CA TYR A 344 -8.25 -7.13 -9.71
C TYR A 344 -8.06 -7.63 -8.29
N LEU A 345 -7.85 -6.68 -7.38
CA LEU A 345 -7.81 -6.90 -5.95
C LEU A 345 -9.12 -6.48 -5.31
N ARG A 346 -9.38 -7.03 -4.12
CA ARG A 346 -10.49 -6.54 -3.31
C ARG A 346 -10.16 -5.15 -2.79
N ARG A 347 -11.08 -4.20 -2.98
CA ARG A 347 -11.07 -2.95 -2.21
C ARG A 347 -11.65 -3.23 -0.84
N PHE A 348 -10.86 -3.04 0.19
CA PHE A 348 -11.38 -3.08 1.56
C PHE A 348 -12.18 -1.81 1.80
N PRO A 349 -13.37 -1.90 2.42
CA PRO A 349 -14.15 -0.71 2.73
C PRO A 349 -13.30 0.23 3.57
N ASP A 350 -13.16 1.48 3.14
CA ASP A 350 -12.58 2.54 3.95
C ASP A 350 -13.27 2.49 5.32
N VAL A 351 -12.53 2.08 6.36
CA VAL A 351 -13.00 1.98 7.76
C VAL A 351 -13.75 3.27 8.20
N TRP A 352 -13.42 4.35 7.49
CA TRP A 352 -13.87 5.73 7.59
C TRP A 352 -15.29 6.04 7.15
N SER A 353 -15.96 5.22 6.32
CA SER A 353 -17.39 5.45 6.01
C SER A 353 -18.28 5.30 7.26
N ARG A 354 -17.74 4.76 8.36
CA ARG A 354 -18.45 4.56 9.64
C ARG A 354 -17.57 4.90 10.84
N ALA A 355 -16.77 5.96 10.76
CA ALA A 355 -15.91 6.40 11.87
C ALA A 355 -16.68 6.78 13.15
N GLY A 356 -17.99 7.01 13.08
CA GLY A 356 -18.86 7.16 14.25
C GLY A 356 -19.36 5.85 14.89
N GLU A 357 -19.17 4.69 14.24
CA GLU A 357 -19.73 3.40 14.68
C GLU A 357 -18.72 2.26 14.75
N ARG A 358 -17.41 2.51 14.53
CA ARG A 358 -16.39 1.47 14.51
C ARG A 358 -15.17 1.85 15.34
N MET A 359 -15.35 1.83 16.66
CA MET A 359 -14.27 1.27 17.49
C MET A 359 -14.12 -0.20 17.07
N MET A 360 -13.03 -0.48 16.36
CA MET A 360 -12.25 -1.72 16.17
C MET A 360 -12.83 -3.16 16.33
N ASP A 361 -14.10 -3.41 16.64
CA ASP A 361 -14.52 -4.74 17.15
C ASP A 361 -15.46 -5.59 16.27
N ALA A 362 -15.85 -5.17 15.05
CA ALA A 362 -16.95 -5.85 14.34
C ALA A 362 -16.63 -6.56 13.01
N GLN A 363 -15.47 -6.38 12.37
CA GLN A 363 -15.26 -6.92 11.00
C GLN A 363 -14.35 -8.14 10.89
N VAL A 364 -13.48 -8.39 11.88
CA VAL A 364 -12.74 -9.67 11.96
C VAL A 364 -13.64 -10.79 12.50
N MET A 365 -14.55 -10.47 13.43
CA MET A 365 -15.53 -11.44 13.93
C MET A 365 -16.57 -11.85 12.88
N GLU A 366 -17.05 -10.95 12.02
CA GLU A 366 -18.05 -11.31 10.99
C GLU A 366 -17.42 -12.11 9.83
N ALA A 367 -16.17 -11.82 9.45
CA ALA A 367 -15.44 -12.58 8.43
C ALA A 367 -15.06 -14.00 8.91
N ASN A 368 -14.60 -14.14 10.16
CA ASN A 368 -14.36 -15.46 10.76
C ASN A 368 -15.66 -16.24 10.99
N ARG A 369 -16.78 -15.56 11.25
CA ARG A 369 -18.10 -16.20 11.44
C ARG A 369 -18.76 -16.63 10.13
N LEU A 370 -18.42 -16.01 9.00
CA LEU A 370 -18.84 -16.42 7.66
C LEU A 370 -17.99 -17.57 7.09
N LEU A 371 -16.72 -17.67 7.51
CA LEU A 371 -15.81 -18.76 7.10
C LEU A 371 -15.92 -20.03 7.96
N SER A 372 -16.60 -19.98 9.10
CA SER A 372 -16.80 -21.12 10.02
C SER A 372 -18.16 -21.80 9.87
N ARG A 373 -18.85 -21.59 8.73
CA ARG A 373 -20.21 -22.08 8.50
C ARG A 373 -20.39 -22.99 7.27
N ASP A 374 -19.31 -23.62 6.82
CA ASP A 374 -19.35 -24.68 5.79
C ASP A 374 -18.91 -26.06 6.31
N ASP A 375 -18.93 -26.27 7.63
CA ASP A 375 -18.83 -27.62 8.23
C ASP A 375 -20.01 -27.87 9.18
N GLU A 376 -21.19 -28.12 8.60
CA GLU A 376 -22.24 -29.03 9.11
C GLU A 376 -23.06 -29.62 7.96
#